data_AF-A0AAV9ILG6-F1
#
_entry.id   AF-A0AAV9ILG6-F1
#
_cell.length_a   1.000
_cell.length_b   1.000
_cell.length_c   1.000
_cell.angle_alpha   90.00
_cell.angle_beta   90.00
_cell.angle_gamma   90.00
#
_symmetry.space_group_name_H-M   'P 1'
#
loop_
_entity.id
_entity.type
_entity.pdbx_description
1 polymer ?
#
loop_
_entity_poly.entity_id
_entity_poly.type
_entity_poly.pdbx_seq_one_letter_code
_entity_poly.pdbx_strand_id
1 'polypeptide(L)'
;MLSATRCLYKAATERVVTMVGLKQEPNAKEILEKLYQETLEKVKILPEKSVYRQNVEKITNYRWKVVKESETVEAIEERVGAGLVEELIEQAKNELQLIPKFKEWKLWEGDAEKIKINILD
;
A
#
# COMPACT_ATOMS: atom_id res chain seq x y z
N MET A 1 -23.33 15.86 -31.17
CA MET A 1 -23.13 14.40 -31.06
C MET A 1 -22.02 13.98 -30.07
N LEU A 2 -21.05 14.82 -29.71
CA LEU A 2 -19.95 14.43 -28.79
C LEU A 2 -20.36 14.25 -27.31
N SER A 3 -21.46 14.87 -26.86
CA SER A 3 -21.88 14.83 -25.45
C SER A 3 -22.34 13.44 -24.99
N ALA A 4 -23.16 12.76 -25.80
CA ALA A 4 -23.63 11.41 -25.50
C ALA A 4 -22.48 10.37 -25.52
N THR A 5 -21.57 10.50 -26.49
CA THR A 5 -20.39 9.63 -26.59
C THR A 5 -19.49 9.76 -25.36
N ARG A 6 -19.35 10.98 -24.81
CA ARG A 6 -18.55 11.23 -23.60
C ARG A 6 -19.16 10.61 -22.34
N CYS A 7 -20.49 10.68 -22.18
CA CYS A 7 -21.16 10.03 -21.05
C CYS A 7 -21.09 8.50 -21.12
N LEU A 8 -21.25 7.93 -22.32
CA LEU A 8 -21.13 6.48 -22.52
C LEU A 8 -19.71 5.99 -22.27
N TYR A 9 -18.70 6.72 -22.76
CA TYR A 9 -17.30 6.41 -22.50
C TYR A 9 -16.98 6.45 -21.00
N LYS A 10 -17.44 7.50 -20.31
CA LYS A 10 -17.24 7.67 -18.87
C LYS A 10 -17.87 6.53 -18.06
N ALA A 11 -19.11 6.16 -18.37
CA ALA A 11 -19.80 5.05 -17.70
C ALA A 11 -19.17 3.68 -17.98
N ALA A 12 -18.53 3.50 -19.14
CA ALA A 12 -17.83 2.26 -19.48
C ALA A 12 -16.46 2.15 -18.77
N THR A 13 -15.83 3.27 -18.43
CA THR A 13 -14.51 3.30 -17.78
C THR A 13 -14.58 3.40 -16.25
N GLU A 14 -15.65 4.01 -15.72
CA GLU A 14 -15.80 4.21 -14.28
C GLU A 14 -16.30 2.92 -13.60
N ARG A 15 -15.45 2.30 -12.78
CA ARG A 15 -15.83 1.16 -11.94
C ARG A 15 -16.45 1.70 -10.64
N VAL A 16 -17.53 1.08 -10.19
CA VAL A 16 -18.12 1.43 -8.89
C VAL A 16 -17.22 0.89 -7.78
N VAL A 17 -16.61 1.78 -7.02
CA VAL A 17 -15.87 1.44 -5.80
C VAL A 17 -16.89 1.11 -4.72
N THR A 18 -16.77 -0.06 -4.08
CA THR A 18 -17.74 -0.53 -3.09
C THR A 18 -17.61 0.21 -1.75
N MET A 19 -16.49 0.89 -1.51
CA MET A 19 -16.24 1.66 -0.30
C MET A 19 -16.55 3.15 -0.49
N VAL A 20 -17.24 3.74 0.49
CA VAL A 20 -17.64 5.14 0.47
C VAL A 20 -16.43 6.06 0.70
N GLY A 21 -16.29 7.08 -0.13
CA GLY A 21 -15.27 8.13 0.04
C GLY A 21 -13.99 7.94 -0.78
N LEU A 22 -13.80 6.79 -1.41
CA LEU A 22 -12.71 6.57 -2.37
C LEU A 22 -13.15 6.93 -3.79
N LYS A 23 -12.31 7.69 -4.49
CA LYS A 23 -12.46 7.99 -5.92
C LYS A 23 -11.54 7.06 -6.70
N GLN A 24 -12.05 6.54 -7.82
CA GLN A 24 -11.26 5.72 -8.71
C GLN A 24 -10.06 6.52 -9.24
N GLU A 25 -8.87 5.92 -9.15
CA GLU A 25 -7.64 6.52 -9.67
C GLU A 25 -7.29 5.88 -11.02
N PRO A 26 -7.38 6.62 -12.15
CA PRO A 26 -7.18 6.04 -13.48
C PRO A 26 -5.74 5.57 -13.73
N ASN A 27 -4.76 6.15 -13.02
CA ASN A 27 -3.34 5.83 -13.15
C ASN A 27 -2.80 5.06 -11.92
N ALA A 28 -3.64 4.25 -11.28
CA ALA A 28 -3.32 3.64 -10.00
C ALA A 28 -2.04 2.78 -10.01
N LYS A 29 -1.76 2.05 -11.10
CA LYS A 29 -0.55 1.22 -11.26
C LYS A 29 0.73 2.05 -11.15
N GLU A 30 0.83 3.13 -11.92
CA GLU A 30 2.01 4.00 -11.91
C GLU A 30 2.21 4.67 -10.54
N ILE A 31 1.11 5.07 -9.90
CA ILE A 31 1.14 5.66 -8.55
C ILE A 31 1.66 4.65 -7.54
N LEU A 32 1.15 3.41 -7.56
CA LEU A 32 1.62 2.33 -6.69
C LEU A 32 3.10 2.01 -6.89
N GLU A 33 3.56 1.91 -8.14
CA GLU A 33 4.97 1.65 -8.43
C GLU A 33 5.89 2.72 -7.84
N LYS A 34 5.53 4.01 -8.01
CA LYS A 34 6.27 5.14 -7.44
C LYS A 34 6.27 5.08 -5.91
N LEU A 35 5.11 4.87 -5.29
CA LEU A 35 4.98 4.81 -3.83
C LEU A 35 5.80 3.66 -3.22
N TYR A 36 5.80 2.49 -3.86
CA TYR A 36 6.61 1.36 -3.39
C TYR A 36 8.11 1.60 -3.54
N GLN A 37 8.55 2.21 -4.65
CA GLN A 37 9.95 2.61 -4.80
C GLN A 37 10.36 3.62 -3.73
N GLU A 38 9.56 4.65 -3.49
CA GLU A 38 9.80 5.63 -2.42
C GLU A 38 9.84 4.97 -1.04
N THR A 39 8.96 3.98 -0.80
CA THR A 39 8.90 3.25 0.49
C THR A 39 10.19 2.47 0.71
N LEU A 40 10.68 1.76 -0.31
CA LEU A 40 11.93 1.01 -0.25
C LEU A 40 13.14 1.93 -0.02
N GLU A 41 13.16 3.13 -0.61
CA GLU A 41 14.23 4.10 -0.35
C GLU A 41 14.16 4.68 1.05
N LYS A 42 12.96 5.02 1.53
CA LYS A 42 12.79 5.53 2.90
C LYS A 42 13.10 4.48 3.95
N VAL A 43 12.73 3.22 3.77
CA VAL A 43 12.93 2.20 4.81
C VAL A 43 14.42 1.99 5.16
N LYS A 44 15.34 2.33 4.25
CA LYS A 44 16.79 2.27 4.46
C LYS A 44 17.29 3.15 5.60
N ILE A 45 16.53 4.17 6.02
CA ILE A 45 16.89 4.99 7.19
C ILE A 45 16.82 4.22 8.52
N LEU A 46 16.19 3.05 8.54
CA LEU A 46 16.06 2.17 9.69
C LEU A 46 17.15 1.08 9.68
N PRO A 47 17.56 0.53 10.85
CA PRO A 47 18.56 -0.52 10.89
C PRO A 47 18.06 -1.84 10.27
N GLU A 48 18.93 -2.55 9.54
CA GLU A 48 18.63 -3.82 8.84
C GLU A 48 18.17 -4.95 9.79
N LYS A 49 18.66 -4.92 11.03
CA LYS A 49 18.29 -5.89 12.06
C LYS A 49 16.84 -5.71 12.55
N SER A 50 16.21 -4.57 12.30
CA SER A 50 14.84 -4.34 12.77
C SER A 50 13.85 -5.26 12.04
N VAL A 51 13.03 -5.98 12.82
CA VAL A 51 11.98 -6.87 12.28
C VAL A 51 11.00 -6.09 11.41
N TYR A 52 10.69 -4.86 11.80
CA TYR A 52 9.82 -3.97 11.04
C TYR A 52 10.37 -3.70 9.63
N ARG A 53 11.65 -3.29 9.49
CA ARG A 53 12.27 -3.06 8.17
C ARG A 53 12.19 -4.30 7.29
N GLN A 54 12.54 -5.47 7.82
CA GLN A 54 12.49 -6.71 7.06
C GLN A 54 11.08 -7.06 6.58
N ASN A 55 10.06 -6.83 7.41
CA ASN A 55 8.68 -7.10 7.05
C ASN A 55 8.17 -6.12 5.99
N VAL A 56 8.45 -4.83 6.16
CA VAL A 56 8.08 -3.79 5.19
C VAL A 56 8.76 -4.05 3.84
N GLU A 57 10.05 -4.39 3.82
CA GLU A 57 10.77 -4.74 2.60
C GLU A 57 10.16 -5.97 1.92
N LYS A 58 9.87 -7.04 2.67
CA LYS A 58 9.25 -8.26 2.11
C LYS A 58 7.88 -7.98 1.50
N ILE A 59 7.00 -7.29 2.22
CA ILE A 59 5.65 -6.99 1.77
C ILE A 59 5.69 -6.05 0.55
N THR A 60 6.50 -4.99 0.63
CA THR A 60 6.61 -4.00 -0.44
C THR A 60 7.18 -4.63 -1.72
N ASN A 61 8.22 -5.46 -1.62
CA ASN A 61 8.78 -6.17 -2.77
C ASN A 61 7.79 -7.15 -3.40
N TYR A 62 7.04 -7.90 -2.57
CA TYR A 62 5.98 -8.79 -3.06
C TYR A 62 4.91 -8.00 -3.83
N ARG A 63 4.36 -6.95 -3.21
CA ARG A 63 3.31 -6.12 -3.83
C ARG A 63 3.82 -5.45 -5.10
N TRP A 64 5.04 -4.90 -5.09
CA TRP A 64 5.65 -4.28 -6.26
C TRP A 64 5.86 -5.26 -7.41
N LYS A 65 6.28 -6.49 -7.12
CA LYS A 65 6.39 -7.55 -8.12
C LYS A 65 5.03 -7.88 -8.75
N VAL A 66 3.98 -8.03 -7.94
CA VAL A 66 2.62 -8.28 -8.43
C VAL A 66 2.13 -7.14 -9.32
N VAL A 67 2.33 -5.89 -8.91
CA VAL A 67 1.92 -4.71 -9.70
C VAL A 67 2.63 -4.68 -11.07
N LYS A 68 3.92 -5.03 -11.12
CA LYS A 68 4.67 -5.09 -12.37
C LYS A 68 4.18 -6.20 -13.32
N GLU A 69 3.95 -7.39 -12.78
CA GLU A 69 3.55 -8.57 -13.55
C GLU A 69 2.11 -8.50 -14.06
N SER A 70 1.22 -7.85 -13.30
CA SER A 70 -0.19 -7.77 -13.66
C SER A 70 -0.45 -6.63 -14.65
N GLU A 71 -1.23 -6.91 -15.70
CA GLU A 71 -1.66 -5.92 -16.70
C GLU A 71 -2.92 -5.15 -16.27
N THR A 72 -3.83 -5.84 -15.57
CA THR A 72 -5.12 -5.29 -15.14
C THR A 72 -5.15 -4.99 -13.64
N VAL A 73 -6.00 -4.04 -13.24
CA VAL A 73 -6.20 -3.64 -11.83
C VAL A 73 -6.80 -4.82 -11.05
N GLU A 74 -7.75 -5.53 -11.63
CA GLU A 74 -8.43 -6.67 -11.02
C GLU A 74 -7.46 -7.81 -10.69
N ALA A 75 -6.50 -8.08 -11.56
CA ALA A 75 -5.48 -9.10 -11.31
C ALA A 75 -4.53 -8.69 -10.17
N ILE A 76 -4.31 -7.39 -9.95
CA ILE A 76 -3.55 -6.89 -8.80
C ILE A 76 -4.35 -7.13 -7.52
N GLU A 77 -5.64 -6.79 -7.51
CA GLU A 77 -6.53 -6.96 -6.35
C GLU A 77 -6.62 -8.43 -5.92
N GLU A 78 -6.81 -9.34 -6.88
CA GLU A 78 -6.92 -10.77 -6.61
C GLU A 78 -5.61 -11.37 -6.08
N ARG A 79 -4.46 -11.02 -6.70
CA ARG A 79 -3.15 -11.57 -6.30
C ARG A 79 -2.63 -10.99 -4.99
N VAL A 80 -2.89 -9.70 -4.72
CA VAL A 80 -2.48 -9.07 -3.47
C VAL A 80 -3.42 -9.48 -2.33
N GLY A 81 -4.73 -9.61 -2.61
CA GLY A 81 -5.73 -10.09 -1.65
C GLY A 81 -5.90 -9.19 -0.43
N ALA A 82 -5.61 -7.88 -0.55
CA ALA A 82 -5.61 -6.94 0.58
C ALA A 82 -6.49 -5.71 0.33
N GLY A 83 -7.62 -5.90 -0.35
CA GLY A 83 -8.59 -4.85 -0.67
C GLY A 83 -8.46 -4.33 -2.09
N LEU A 84 -9.09 -3.18 -2.34
CA LEU A 84 -9.06 -2.49 -3.63
C LEU A 84 -7.72 -1.77 -3.84
N VAL A 85 -7.38 -1.49 -5.09
CA VAL A 85 -6.11 -0.82 -5.42
C VAL A 85 -6.00 0.59 -4.80
N GLU A 86 -7.12 1.29 -4.65
CA GLU A 86 -7.17 2.58 -3.95
C GLU A 86 -6.77 2.47 -2.47
N GLU A 87 -7.18 1.40 -1.79
CA GLU A 87 -6.79 1.13 -0.40
C GLU A 87 -5.29 0.83 -0.31
N LEU A 88 -4.74 0.11 -1.29
CA LEU A 88 -3.30 -0.15 -1.35
C LEU A 88 -2.49 1.14 -1.50
N ILE A 89 -3.00 2.11 -2.27
CA ILE A 89 -2.38 3.44 -2.41
C ILE A 89 -2.38 4.17 -1.07
N GLU A 90 -3.50 4.16 -0.36
CA GLU A 90 -3.61 4.80 0.95
C GLU A 90 -2.71 4.13 1.99
N GLN A 91 -2.67 2.79 2.01
CA GLN A 91 -1.74 2.02 2.85
C GLN A 91 -0.28 2.40 2.58
N ALA A 92 0.13 2.48 1.31
CA ALA A 92 1.50 2.87 0.95
C ALA A 92 1.82 4.31 1.38
N LYS A 93 0.88 5.25 1.25
CA LYS A 93 1.04 6.63 1.74
C LYS A 93 1.17 6.69 3.26
N ASN A 94 0.35 5.92 3.98
CA ASN A 94 0.40 5.84 5.43
C ASN A 94 1.73 5.25 5.90
N GLU A 95 2.25 4.24 5.19
CA GLU A 95 3.56 3.66 5.48
C GLU A 95 4.69 4.68 5.32
N LEU A 96 4.66 5.48 4.26
CA LEU A 96 5.63 6.57 4.05
C LEU A 96 5.60 7.63 5.17
N GLN A 97 4.43 7.88 5.77
CA GLN A 97 4.28 8.77 6.92
C GLN A 97 4.67 8.10 8.24
N LEU A 98 4.55 6.77 8.33
CA LEU A 98 4.87 5.99 9.51
C LEU A 98 6.37 5.83 9.70
N ILE A 99 7.12 5.53 8.64
CA ILE A 99 8.59 5.33 8.69
C ILE A 99 9.34 6.43 9.48
N PRO A 100 9.14 7.75 9.25
CA PRO A 100 9.84 8.78 10.02
C PRO A 100 9.44 8.78 11.50
N LYS A 101 8.15 8.55 11.82
CA LYS A 101 7.68 8.44 13.22
C LYS A 101 8.25 7.19 13.89
N PHE A 102 8.32 6.08 13.17
CA PHE A 102 8.93 4.85 13.63
C PHE A 102 10.39 5.07 14.01
N LYS A 103 11.11 5.88 13.21
CA LYS A 103 12.49 6.30 13.51
C LYS A 103 12.59 7.13 14.78
N GLU A 104 11.74 8.14 14.91
CA GLU A 104 11.71 9.03 16.08
C GLU A 104 11.47 8.25 17.37
N TRP A 105 10.53 7.30 17.35
CA TRP A 105 10.14 6.53 18.53
C TRP A 105 11.04 5.33 18.82
N LYS A 106 11.99 5.01 17.93
CA LYS A 106 12.94 3.90 18.08
C LYS A 106 12.27 2.58 18.50
N LEU A 107 11.14 2.25 17.89
CA LEU A 107 10.30 1.11 18.29
C LEU A 107 11.00 -0.25 18.14
N TRP A 108 12.15 -0.32 17.46
CA TRP A 108 12.98 -1.52 17.35
C TRP A 108 13.86 -1.79 18.58
N GLU A 109 13.95 -0.87 19.54
CA GLU A 109 14.79 -0.98 20.75
C GLU A 109 14.00 -1.53 21.97
N GLY A 110 12.77 -2.01 21.77
CA GLY A 110 11.93 -2.51 22.85
C GLY A 110 12.51 -3.76 23.54
N ASP A 111 12.68 -3.68 24.86
CA ASP A 111 13.02 -4.84 25.70
C ASP A 111 11.89 -5.88 25.63
N ALA A 112 12.17 -7.05 25.06
CA ALA A 112 11.21 -8.16 24.98
C ALA A 112 10.63 -8.57 26.35
N GLU A 113 11.36 -8.27 27.44
CA GLU A 113 11.00 -8.63 28.81
C GLU A 113 9.87 -7.77 29.41
N LYS A 114 9.60 -6.57 28.87
CA LYS A 114 8.55 -5.66 29.41
C LYS A 114 7.16 -5.94 28.86
N ILE A 115 7.04 -6.77 27.82
CA ILE A 115 5.74 -7.16 27.26
C ILE A 115 5.23 -8.37 28.04
N LYS A 116 4.90 -8.17 29.32
CA LYS A 116 3.98 -9.07 30.01
C LYS A 116 2.59 -8.79 29.46
N ILE A 117 2.23 -9.46 28.37
CA ILE A 117 0.84 -9.54 27.96
C ILE A 117 0.16 -10.32 29.07
N ASN A 118 -0.60 -9.65 29.94
CA ASN A 118 -1.56 -10.33 30.80
C ASN A 118 -2.64 -10.88 29.86
N ILE A 119 -2.34 -12.00 29.22
CA ILE A 119 -3.34 -12.88 28.68
C ILE A 119 -4.05 -13.36 29.94
N LEU A 120 -5.25 -12.82 30.19
CA LEU A 120 -6.16 -13.45 31.12
C LEU A 120 -6.44 -14.82 30.52
N ASP A 121 -5.91 -15.85 31.18
CA ASP A 121 -6.27 -17.25 30.95
C ASP A 121 -7.80 -17.43 30.99
#